data_AF-A0A851Z209-F1
#
_entry.id   AF-A0A851Z209-F1
#
_cell.length_a   1.000
_cell.length_b   1.000
_cell.length_c   1.000
_cell.angle_alpha   90.00
_cell.angle_beta   90.00
_cell.angle_gamma   90.00
#
_symmetry.space_group_name_H-M   'P 1'
#
loop_
_entity.id
_entity.type
_entity.pdbx_description
1 polymer ?
#
loop_
_entity_poly.entity_id
_entity_poly.type
_entity_poly.pdbx_seq_one_letter_code
_entity_poly.pdbx_strand_id
1 'polypeptide(L)'
;LRHDPICKKVFNKKRKPFSSLKQRLRGTEITTVKKQPPQKKQPGKKSNWRQHHKDFINTIRSAKQVTKALKEGHPLPPPAPSSINPDYIQCPHCSRRFNEAAAQRHIRFCEEQATRRAFAATTTRQAL
;
A
#
# COMPACT_ATOMS: atom_id res chain seq x y z
N LEU A 1 36.41 -21.76 -43.48
CA LEU A 1 35.18 -21.28 -42.80
C LEU A 1 35.41 -19.81 -42.38
N ARG A 2 34.84 -18.83 -43.09
CA ARG A 2 35.23 -17.40 -42.94
C ARG A 2 34.86 -16.76 -41.58
N HIS A 3 34.00 -17.39 -40.80
CA HIS A 3 33.48 -16.85 -39.53
C HIS A 3 34.33 -17.18 -38.29
N ASP A 4 35.25 -18.14 -38.38
CA ASP A 4 36.10 -18.62 -37.28
C ASP A 4 36.86 -17.51 -36.52
N PRO A 5 37.48 -16.50 -37.19
CA PRO A 5 38.16 -15.44 -36.46
C PRO A 5 37.19 -14.52 -35.68
N ILE A 6 35.94 -14.38 -36.14
CA ILE A 6 34.91 -13.58 -35.48
C ILE A 6 34.34 -14.34 -34.29
N CYS A 7 34.05 -15.64 -34.45
CA CYS A 7 33.54 -16.50 -33.39
C CYS A 7 34.50 -16.52 -32.19
N LYS A 8 35.80 -16.78 -32.42
CA LYS A 8 36.83 -16.72 -31.36
C LYS A 8 36.91 -15.34 -30.70
N LYS A 9 36.77 -14.25 -31.46
CA LYS A 9 36.82 -12.87 -30.93
C LYS A 9 35.60 -12.52 -30.07
N VAL A 10 34.41 -13.02 -30.41
CA VAL A 10 33.16 -12.72 -29.67
C VAL A 10 33.07 -13.52 -28.37
N PHE A 11 33.46 -14.80 -28.39
CA PHE A 11 33.34 -15.68 -27.22
C PHE A 11 34.51 -15.56 -26.23
N ASN A 12 35.73 -15.26 -26.69
CA ASN A 12 36.89 -15.14 -25.79
C ASN A 12 37.02 -13.75 -25.14
N LYS A 13 36.22 -12.75 -25.57
CA LYS A 13 36.24 -11.40 -24.98
C LYS A 13 35.02 -11.19 -24.08
N LYS A 14 35.25 -11.04 -22.77
CA LYS A 14 34.19 -10.61 -21.83
C LYS A 14 33.75 -9.18 -22.16
N ARG A 15 32.55 -9.03 -22.73
CA ARG A 15 31.95 -7.71 -22.99
C ARG A 15 31.57 -7.06 -21.66
N LYS A 16 31.74 -5.73 -21.57
CA LYS A 16 31.24 -4.96 -20.43
C LYS A 16 29.70 -5.09 -20.39
N PRO A 17 29.09 -5.37 -19.23
CA PRO A 17 27.64 -5.37 -19.09
C PRO A 17 27.05 -4.05 -19.56
N PHE A 18 26.03 -4.14 -20.40
CA PHE A 18 25.32 -2.97 -20.89
C PHE A 18 24.59 -2.27 -19.74
N SER A 19 24.75 -0.96 -19.61
CA SER A 19 24.08 -0.17 -18.58
C SER A 19 23.13 0.83 -19.25
N SER A 20 21.83 0.60 -19.07
CA SER A 20 20.78 1.48 -19.60
C SER A 20 20.92 2.92 -19.09
N LEU A 21 21.30 3.09 -17.82
CA LEU A 21 21.55 4.41 -17.23
C LEU A 21 22.67 5.14 -17.97
N LYS A 22 23.81 4.46 -18.23
CA LYS A 22 24.94 5.07 -18.96
C LYS A 22 24.57 5.41 -20.40
N GLN A 23 23.77 4.57 -21.07
CA GLN A 23 23.30 4.88 -22.42
C GLN A 23 22.38 6.10 -22.43
N ARG A 24 21.45 6.22 -21.48
CA ARG A 24 20.54 7.38 -21.39
C ARG A 24 21.26 8.69 -21.07
N LEU A 25 22.35 8.62 -20.29
CA LEU A 25 23.15 9.80 -19.92
C LEU A 25 24.13 10.24 -21.03
N ARG A 26 24.34 9.41 -22.05
CA ARG A 26 25.25 9.73 -23.16
C ARG A 26 24.63 10.85 -24.01
N GLY A 27 25.28 12.01 -24.07
CA GLY A 27 24.79 13.17 -24.84
C GLY A 27 23.86 14.11 -24.06
N THR A 28 23.75 13.93 -22.73
CA THR A 28 23.05 14.86 -21.84
C THR A 28 24.05 15.50 -20.89
N GLU A 29 23.90 16.79 -20.58
CA GLU A 29 24.72 17.53 -19.58
C GLU A 29 24.48 17.07 -18.12
N ILE A 30 23.69 16.00 -17.92
CA ILE A 30 23.33 15.47 -16.61
C ILE A 30 24.48 14.57 -16.11
N THR A 31 25.41 15.18 -15.37
CA THR A 31 26.66 14.52 -14.97
C THR A 31 26.49 13.43 -13.92
N THR A 32 25.48 13.45 -13.05
CA THR A 32 25.25 12.37 -12.08
C THR A 32 23.84 12.40 -11.48
N VAL A 33 23.01 11.38 -11.73
CA VAL A 33 21.83 11.14 -10.89
C VAL A 33 22.33 10.51 -9.59
N LYS A 34 22.37 11.27 -8.49
CA LYS A 34 22.63 10.73 -7.15
C LYS A 34 21.62 9.61 -6.89
N LYS A 35 22.09 8.37 -6.85
CA LYS A 35 21.28 7.27 -6.30
C LYS A 35 20.96 7.65 -4.85
N GLN A 36 19.67 7.83 -4.56
CA GLN A 36 19.20 7.93 -3.19
C GLN A 36 19.74 6.72 -2.41
N PRO A 37 20.34 6.93 -1.23
CA PRO A 37 20.79 5.82 -0.41
C PRO A 37 19.59 4.89 -0.12
N PRO A 38 19.81 3.56 -0.08
CA PRO A 38 18.74 2.63 0.25
C PRO A 38 18.16 3.06 1.60
N GLN A 39 16.85 3.34 1.62
CA GLN A 39 16.19 3.74 2.86
C GLN A 39 16.44 2.67 3.91
N LYS A 40 16.89 3.09 5.11
CA LYS A 40 17.09 2.21 6.25
C LYS A 40 15.80 1.42 6.45
N LYS A 41 15.88 0.09 6.34
CA LYS A 41 14.75 -0.80 6.58
C LYS A 41 14.26 -0.51 8.00
N GLN A 42 13.06 0.07 8.11
CA GLN A 42 12.37 0.23 9.38
C GLN A 42 12.32 -1.15 10.08
N PRO A 43 12.45 -1.22 11.41
CA PRO A 43 12.33 -2.48 12.14
C PRO A 43 11.02 -3.16 11.72
N GLY A 44 11.13 -4.38 11.21
CA GLY A 44 10.01 -5.11 10.64
C GLY A 44 8.89 -5.23 11.66
N LYS A 45 7.72 -4.67 11.34
CA LYS A 45 6.53 -4.81 12.18
C LYS A 45 6.24 -6.29 12.36
N LYS A 46 5.85 -6.68 13.57
CA LYS A 46 5.43 -8.05 13.87
C LYS A 46 4.21 -8.37 12.99
N SER A 47 4.35 -9.38 12.13
CA SER A 47 3.27 -9.76 11.22
C SER A 47 2.11 -10.39 11.99
N ASN A 48 0.90 -9.86 11.81
CA ASN A 48 -0.34 -10.40 12.39
C ASN A 48 -0.91 -11.59 11.59
N TRP A 49 -0.06 -12.35 10.90
CA TRP A 49 -0.46 -13.39 9.95
C TRP A 49 -1.48 -14.39 10.51
N ARG A 50 -1.31 -14.84 11.76
CA ARG A 50 -2.22 -15.80 12.40
C ARG A 50 -3.64 -15.23 12.53
N GLN A 51 -3.76 -13.94 12.83
CA GLN A 51 -5.05 -13.27 12.92
C GLN A 51 -5.67 -13.12 11.53
N HIS A 52 -4.91 -12.61 10.55
CA HIS A 52 -5.40 -12.49 9.17
C HIS A 52 -5.83 -13.83 8.57
N HIS A 53 -5.11 -14.91 8.87
CA HIS A 53 -5.49 -16.25 8.45
C HIS A 53 -6.79 -16.72 9.08
N LYS A 54 -6.94 -16.56 10.41
CA LYS A 54 -8.19 -16.90 11.11
C LYS A 54 -9.37 -16.11 10.55
N ASP A 55 -9.20 -14.80 10.35
CA ASP A 55 -10.25 -13.93 9.79
C ASP A 55 -10.64 -14.35 8.38
N PHE A 56 -9.65 -14.70 7.55
CA PHE A 56 -9.89 -15.22 6.20
C PHE A 56 -10.69 -16.54 6.22
N ILE A 57 -10.26 -17.50 7.03
CA ILE A 57 -10.95 -18.80 7.16
C ILE A 57 -12.38 -18.61 7.68
N ASN A 58 -12.59 -17.73 8.65
CA ASN A 58 -13.91 -17.41 9.18
C ASN A 58 -14.81 -16.78 8.11
N THR A 59 -14.28 -15.86 7.30
CA THR A 59 -14.99 -15.23 6.17
C THR A 59 -15.44 -16.26 5.14
N ILE A 60 -14.59 -17.23 4.79
CA ILE A 60 -14.96 -18.30 3.86
C ILE A 60 -16.05 -19.20 4.45
N ARG A 61 -15.96 -19.54 5.74
CA ARG A 61 -16.98 -20.37 6.41
C ARG A 61 -18.33 -19.66 6.46
N SER A 62 -18.37 -18.38 6.84
CA SER A 62 -19.62 -17.61 6.90
C SER A 62 -20.27 -17.49 5.52
N ALA A 63 -19.48 -17.24 4.47
CA ALA A 63 -19.98 -17.20 3.10
C ALA A 63 -20.63 -18.53 2.68
N LYS A 64 -20.02 -19.67 3.03
CA LYS A 64 -20.62 -20.99 2.76
C LYS A 64 -21.94 -21.20 3.51
N GLN A 65 -22.04 -20.73 4.75
CA GLN A 65 -23.29 -20.83 5.53
C GLN A 65 -24.41 -19.99 4.91
N VAL A 66 -24.10 -18.78 4.43
CA VAL A 66 -25.06 -17.94 3.70
C VAL A 66 -25.57 -18.66 2.45
N THR A 67 -24.67 -19.22 1.64
CA THR A 67 -25.05 -19.98 0.43
C THR A 67 -25.91 -21.20 0.77
N LYS A 68 -25.64 -21.89 1.88
CA LYS A 68 -26.44 -23.03 2.34
C LYS A 68 -27.84 -22.58 2.77
N ALA A 69 -27.95 -21.55 3.60
CA ALA A 69 -29.24 -21.03 4.07
C ALA A 69 -30.12 -20.57 2.89
N LEU A 70 -29.54 -19.90 1.89
CA LEU A 70 -30.25 -19.51 0.67
C LEU A 70 -30.81 -20.69 -0.13
N LYS A 71 -30.05 -21.79 -0.22
CA LYS A 71 -30.50 -23.00 -0.93
C LYS A 71 -31.60 -23.75 -0.18
N GLU A 72 -31.53 -23.77 1.14
CA GLU A 72 -32.49 -24.48 2.01
C GLU A 72 -33.73 -23.63 2.33
N GLY A 73 -33.77 -22.36 1.89
CA GLY A 73 -34.87 -21.44 2.19
C GLY A 73 -34.91 -20.99 3.66
N HIS A 74 -33.82 -21.17 4.39
CA HIS A 74 -33.69 -20.76 5.78
C HIS A 74 -33.29 -19.27 5.89
N PRO A 75 -33.65 -18.60 7.00
CA PRO A 75 -33.27 -17.21 7.22
C PRO A 75 -31.74 -17.04 7.18
N LEU A 76 -31.32 -15.92 6.61
CA LEU A 76 -29.90 -15.59 6.48
C LEU A 76 -29.23 -15.51 7.85
N PRO A 77 -28.02 -16.08 8.01
CA PRO A 77 -27.27 -15.90 9.25
C PRO A 77 -26.93 -14.42 9.46
N PRO A 78 -26.93 -13.92 10.71
CA PRO A 78 -26.62 -12.54 10.99
C PRO A 78 -25.22 -12.19 10.49
N PRO A 79 -25.02 -10.96 9.96
CA PRO A 79 -23.73 -10.54 9.44
C PRO A 79 -22.68 -10.58 10.57
N ALA A 80 -21.52 -11.19 10.28
CA ALA A 80 -20.42 -11.22 11.22
C ALA A 80 -19.98 -9.79 11.57
N PRO A 81 -19.58 -9.51 12.83
CA PRO A 81 -19.07 -8.20 13.22
C PRO A 81 -17.85 -7.85 12.37
N SER A 82 -17.70 -6.56 12.05
CA SER A 82 -16.58 -6.08 11.25
C SER A 82 -15.27 -6.34 11.99
N SER A 83 -14.37 -7.14 11.39
CA SER A 83 -13.04 -7.36 11.95
C SER A 83 -12.26 -6.05 11.95
N ILE A 84 -11.94 -5.57 13.14
CA ILE A 84 -11.16 -4.35 13.36
C ILE A 84 -9.69 -4.71 13.10
N ASN A 85 -9.18 -4.38 11.91
CA ASN A 85 -7.76 -4.56 11.62
C ASN A 85 -6.91 -3.82 12.67
N PRO A 86 -6.03 -4.51 13.42
CA PRO A 86 -5.24 -3.89 14.49
C PRO A 86 -4.20 -2.89 13.95
N ASP A 87 -3.81 -3.02 12.68
CA ASP A 87 -2.80 -2.15 12.04
C ASP A 87 -3.35 -0.78 11.61
N TYR A 88 -4.66 -0.55 11.78
CA TYR A 88 -5.32 0.68 11.34
C TYR A 88 -5.41 1.68 12.50
N ILE A 89 -4.91 2.88 12.24
CA ILE A 89 -4.93 4.02 13.17
C ILE A 89 -6.24 4.78 12.98
N GLN A 90 -6.93 5.06 14.09
CA GLN A 90 -8.15 5.87 14.10
C GLN A 90 -7.82 7.36 14.12
N CYS A 91 -8.45 8.14 13.25
CA CYS A 91 -8.34 9.59 13.27
C CYS A 91 -9.14 10.17 14.46
N PRO A 92 -8.55 11.06 15.29
CA PRO A 92 -9.24 11.65 16.44
C PRO A 92 -10.32 12.66 16.05
N HIS A 93 -10.27 13.22 14.83
CA HIS A 93 -11.21 14.26 14.40
C HIS A 93 -12.46 13.72 13.69
N CYS A 94 -12.33 12.61 12.95
CA CYS A 94 -13.45 12.07 12.17
C CYS A 94 -13.77 10.60 12.46
N SER A 95 -13.06 9.94 13.37
CA SER A 95 -13.21 8.52 13.75
C SER A 95 -12.97 7.50 12.63
N ARG A 96 -12.63 7.93 11.41
CA ARG A 96 -12.24 7.03 10.31
C ARG A 96 -10.89 6.37 10.59
N ARG A 97 -10.74 5.11 10.16
CA ARG A 97 -9.56 4.27 10.39
C ARG A 97 -8.75 4.13 9.11
N PHE A 98 -7.43 4.30 9.18
CA PHE A 98 -6.53 4.28 8.02
C PHE A 98 -5.29 3.45 8.32
N ASN A 99 -4.64 2.92 7.27
CA ASN A 99 -3.27 2.41 7.42
C ASN A 99 -2.31 3.55 7.81
N GLU A 100 -1.15 3.24 8.36
CA GLU A 100 -0.25 4.26 8.94
C GLU A 100 0.16 5.38 7.96
N ALA A 101 0.53 5.05 6.72
CA ALA A 101 0.94 6.05 5.74
C ALA A 101 -0.23 6.97 5.32
N ALA A 102 -1.44 6.41 5.20
CA ALA A 102 -2.64 7.17 4.92
C ALA A 102 -3.06 7.99 6.15
N ALA A 103 -2.96 7.43 7.36
CA ALA A 103 -3.25 8.11 8.62
C ALA A 103 -2.37 9.34 8.79
N GLN A 104 -1.08 9.24 8.51
CA GLN A 104 -0.14 10.36 8.64
C GLN A 104 -0.55 11.57 7.76
N ARG A 105 -0.97 11.31 6.51
CA ARG A 105 -1.46 12.38 5.62
C ARG A 105 -2.87 12.84 5.98
N HIS A 106 -3.73 11.90 6.34
CA HIS A 106 -5.14 12.17 6.64
C HIS A 106 -5.29 13.01 7.91
N ILE A 107 -4.59 12.67 9.00
CA ILE A 107 -4.76 13.32 10.30
C ILE A 107 -4.46 14.82 10.18
N ARG A 108 -3.37 15.20 9.50
CA ARG A 108 -3.01 16.61 9.25
C ARG A 108 -4.12 17.38 8.54
N PHE A 109 -4.61 16.83 7.43
CA PHE A 109 -5.67 17.48 6.67
C PHE A 109 -7.02 17.48 7.40
N CYS A 110 -7.32 16.41 8.14
CA CYS A 110 -8.57 16.28 8.87
C CYS A 110 -8.64 17.22 10.08
N GLU A 111 -7.52 17.48 10.73
CA GLU A 111 -7.39 18.49 11.78
C GLU A 111 -7.75 19.88 11.24
N GLU A 112 -7.12 20.32 10.15
CA GLU A 112 -7.40 21.60 9.50
C GLU A 112 -8.86 21.73 9.03
N GLN A 113 -9.44 20.65 8.50
CA GLN A 113 -10.86 20.67 8.13
C GLN A 113 -11.78 20.73 9.34
N ALA A 114 -11.44 20.03 10.43
CA ALA A 114 -12.25 20.03 11.64
C ALA A 114 -12.29 21.42 12.27
N THR A 115 -11.16 22.12 12.33
CA THR A 115 -11.12 23.51 12.84
C THR A 115 -11.97 24.43 11.98
N ARG A 116 -11.81 24.41 10.64
CA ARG A 116 -12.62 25.23 9.72
C ARG A 116 -14.12 24.97 9.86
N ARG A 117 -14.53 23.70 9.99
CA ARG A 117 -15.94 23.34 10.22
C ARG A 117 -16.46 23.84 11.56
N ALA A 118 -15.66 23.79 12.62
CA ALA A 118 -16.03 24.32 13.93
C ALA A 118 -16.23 25.84 13.90
N PHE A 119 -15.34 26.58 13.22
CA PHE A 119 -15.51 28.02 13.00
C PHE A 119 -16.78 28.33 12.20
N ALA A 120 -16.99 27.63 11.08
CA ALA A 120 -18.20 27.81 10.26
C ALA A 120 -19.49 27.53 11.07
N ALA A 121 -19.51 26.45 11.86
CA ALA A 121 -20.65 26.13 12.73
C ALA A 121 -20.90 27.20 13.80
N THR A 122 -19.84 27.81 14.33
CA THR A 122 -19.95 28.90 15.32
C THR A 122 -20.51 30.18 14.69
N THR A 123 -20.04 30.54 13.49
CA THR A 123 -20.56 31.69 12.73
C THR A 123 -22.04 31.52 12.38
N THR A 124 -22.46 30.34 11.91
CA THR A 124 -23.87 30.07 11.61
C THR A 124 -24.75 30.17 12.85
N ARG A 125 -24.24 29.82 14.04
CA ARG A 125 -24.99 29.87 15.29
C ARG A 125 -25.10 31.27 15.90
N GLN A 126 -24.22 32.20 15.54
CA GLN A 126 -24.32 33.62 15.91
C GLN A 126 -25.21 34.44 14.95
N ALA A 127 -25.49 33.93 13.77
CA ALA A 127 -26.32 34.59 12.76
C ALA A 127 -27.82 34.23 12.84
N LEU A 128 -28.20 33.41 13.82
CA LEU A 128 -29.59 33.08 14.20
C LEU A 128 -29.90 33.76 15.53
#